data_AF-A0A4Z1PEJ4-F1
#
_entry.id   AF-A0A4Z1PEJ4-F1
#
_cell.length_a   1.000
_cell.length_b   1.000
_cell.length_c   1.000
_cell.angle_alpha   90.00
_cell.angle_beta   90.00
_cell.angle_gamma   90.00
#
_symmetry.space_group_name_H-M   'P 1'
#
loop_
_entity.id
_entity.type
_entity.pdbx_description
1 polymer ?
#
loop_
_entity_poly.entity_id
_entity_poly.type
_entity_poly.pdbx_seq_one_letter_code
_entity_poly.pdbx_strand_id
1 'polypeptide(L)'
;MDPNHLRRHIATTHKRLTGPSCREDCLPSRHGVGLIAYETAASAFKFAIAFRTRRFLRIRVSYKIDPPPTRTLLLSRKVNGTLLVSRGSTSDNNPGAADISSARSQIKSFNLNDLSDTNSLDFASTGTILGWGLRNSVGVAEDPNTDGIFSVENSVDSLERNGQDGQNYGYPTCFAAWNVSEIPDNGALQVGSQFAIGNQNSTVNDDICANDRIAPRLTFPAHWAPLDIKFNARGDTAWITSHGSWNRDAPDGYLFTVGYSNGMPTAASSSTTAVIPIMRNQDNSKCLGDCFRPVGLAWDSTGRLFMTSDSTGEIYVVTRSDGSSVNGTTPATSPASPFPSPSPTRSAAVVRARPGLWLFVGAVMGAIGNVLG
;
A
#
# COMPACT_ATOMS: atom_id res chain seq x y z
N MET A 1 21.57 37.85 28.30
CA MET A 1 22.26 36.54 28.25
C MET A 1 21.55 35.64 29.27
N ASP A 2 21.16 34.41 28.98
CA ASP A 2 21.39 33.58 27.78
C ASP A 2 20.18 32.64 27.54
N PRO A 3 19.56 32.61 26.34
CA PRO A 3 18.38 31.79 26.03
C PRO A 3 18.71 30.32 25.64
N ASN A 4 19.67 29.68 26.30
CA ASN A 4 20.18 28.34 25.92
C ASN A 4 20.13 27.27 27.02
N HIS A 5 18.97 27.04 27.65
CA HIS A 5 18.74 25.77 28.36
C HIS A 5 17.73 24.88 27.63
N LEU A 6 18.30 24.12 26.70
CA LEU A 6 17.62 23.30 25.70
C LEU A 6 16.89 22.07 26.27
N ARG A 7 15.67 21.86 25.75
CA ARG A 7 15.12 20.59 25.25
C ARG A 7 15.94 19.33 25.62
N ARG A 8 15.48 18.56 26.60
CA ARG A 8 15.85 17.14 26.78
C ARG A 8 14.64 16.30 27.20
N HIS A 9 13.89 15.80 26.22
CA HIS A 9 13.54 14.39 26.03
C HIS A 9 12.71 14.30 24.74
N ILE A 10 12.80 13.18 24.01
CA ILE A 10 12.21 12.99 22.66
C ILE A 10 12.84 13.88 21.58
N ALA A 11 14.09 13.57 21.21
CA ALA A 11 14.65 13.89 19.89
C ALA A 11 15.83 12.96 19.55
N THR A 12 15.98 12.64 18.26
CA THR A 12 17.16 12.04 17.62
C THR A 12 17.57 10.60 17.99
N THR A 13 16.95 9.62 17.32
CA THR A 13 17.68 8.45 16.78
C THR A 13 17.48 8.29 15.26
N HIS A 14 17.37 9.42 14.55
CA HIS A 14 17.70 9.50 13.14
C HIS A 14 19.07 10.17 12.99
N LYS A 15 20.12 9.38 13.20
CA LYS A 15 21.48 9.82 12.88
C LYS A 15 21.71 9.50 11.40
N ARG A 16 21.71 10.55 10.56
CA ARG A 16 22.02 10.46 9.13
C ARG A 16 23.44 9.87 8.96
N LEU A 17 23.54 8.61 8.56
CA LEU A 17 24.82 7.89 8.38
C LEU A 17 25.45 8.21 7.01
N THR A 18 25.79 9.49 6.81
CA THR A 18 26.57 9.95 5.65
C THR A 18 27.96 10.36 6.12
N GLY A 19 28.87 9.39 6.23
CA GLY A 19 30.26 9.62 6.60
C GLY A 19 31.16 8.42 6.24
N PRO A 20 32.43 8.61 5.83
CA PRO A 20 33.30 7.51 5.36
C PRO A 20 33.68 6.48 6.44
N SER A 21 33.39 6.76 7.71
CA SER A 21 33.75 5.97 8.88
C SER A 21 32.77 4.83 9.22
N CYS A 22 31.74 4.57 8.40
CA CYS A 22 30.80 3.48 8.62
C CYS A 22 31.35 2.10 8.16
N ARG A 23 32.55 1.76 8.64
CA ARG A 23 33.07 0.39 8.63
C ARG A 23 32.97 -0.17 10.06
N GLU A 24 32.35 -1.36 10.15
CA GLU A 24 32.38 -2.31 11.26
C GLU A 24 31.28 -2.20 12.36
N ASP A 25 31.06 -1.08 13.05
CA ASP A 25 30.23 -1.08 14.29
C ASP A 25 28.74 -0.67 14.15
N CYS A 26 27.97 -1.40 13.34
CA CYS A 26 26.49 -1.27 13.30
C CYS A 26 25.80 -2.64 13.39
N LEU A 27 25.77 -3.22 14.59
CA LEU A 27 25.04 -4.44 14.92
C LEU A 27 23.82 -4.13 15.82
N PRO A 28 22.59 -4.53 15.42
CA PRO A 28 21.46 -4.61 16.33
C PRO A 28 21.66 -5.71 17.39
N SER A 29 20.85 -5.66 18.45
CA SER A 29 20.88 -6.65 19.54
C SER A 29 20.52 -8.08 19.07
N ARG A 30 20.92 -9.09 19.86
CA ARG A 30 21.06 -10.50 19.45
C ARG A 30 19.78 -11.27 19.04
N HIS A 31 18.62 -10.62 18.92
CA HIS A 31 17.34 -11.27 18.62
C HIS A 31 16.54 -10.50 17.56
N GLY A 32 16.88 -10.70 16.28
CA GLY A 32 16.10 -10.20 15.16
C GLY A 32 16.68 -10.63 13.82
N VAL A 33 15.87 -11.27 12.98
CA VAL A 33 16.20 -11.47 11.55
C VAL A 33 15.78 -10.19 10.83
N GLY A 34 16.76 -9.35 10.52
CA GLY A 34 16.54 -8.04 9.91
C GLY A 34 17.21 -7.92 8.54
N LEU A 35 16.51 -7.26 7.61
CA LEU A 35 16.93 -7.07 6.23
C LEU A 35 17.38 -5.61 6.06
N ILE A 36 18.69 -5.38 5.91
CA ILE A 36 19.29 -4.04 5.95
C ILE A 36 19.77 -3.61 4.57
N ALA A 37 19.12 -2.59 4.00
CA ALA A 37 19.56 -1.88 2.81
C ALA A 37 20.41 -0.66 3.14
N TYR A 38 21.37 -0.33 2.28
CA TYR A 38 22.21 0.86 2.38
C TYR A 38 22.75 1.23 0.99
N GLU A 39 23.03 2.52 0.80
CA GLU A 39 23.35 3.10 -0.49
C GLU A 39 24.87 3.20 -0.74
N THR A 40 25.30 2.88 -1.97
CA THR A 40 26.56 3.36 -2.55
C THR A 40 26.34 3.69 -4.02
N ALA A 41 26.89 4.82 -4.49
CA ALA A 41 26.65 5.36 -5.82
C ALA A 41 27.13 4.42 -6.95
N ALA A 42 26.17 3.79 -7.65
CA ALA A 42 26.42 3.01 -8.87
C ALA A 42 25.17 2.98 -9.76
N SER A 43 25.36 3.02 -11.08
CA SER A 43 24.34 3.31 -12.09
C SER A 43 23.42 2.12 -12.49
N ALA A 44 23.25 1.11 -11.64
CA ALA A 44 22.45 -0.09 -11.96
C ALA A 44 21.76 -0.64 -10.70
N PHE A 45 20.56 -1.21 -10.86
CA PHE A 45 19.87 -1.92 -9.77
C PHE A 45 20.51 -3.31 -9.59
N LYS A 46 21.54 -3.36 -8.77
CA LYS A 46 22.19 -4.60 -8.33
C LYS A 46 21.76 -4.92 -6.91
N PHE A 47 21.42 -6.18 -6.65
CA PHE A 47 21.27 -6.68 -5.29
C PHE A 47 22.33 -7.74 -5.00
N ALA A 48 23.03 -7.55 -3.89
CA ALA A 48 24.07 -8.45 -3.42
C ALA A 48 23.77 -8.82 -1.97
N ILE A 49 23.84 -10.12 -1.67
CA ILE A 49 23.89 -10.63 -0.29
C ILE A 49 25.35 -10.65 0.14
N ALA A 50 25.61 -10.22 1.37
CA ALA A 50 26.92 -10.37 1.99
C ALA A 50 26.81 -11.22 3.25
N PHE A 51 27.22 -12.49 3.19
CA PHE A 51 27.24 -13.37 4.36
C PHE A 51 28.51 -13.16 5.17
N ARG A 52 28.57 -12.11 6.02
CA ARG A 52 29.72 -11.95 6.95
C ARG A 52 29.57 -12.66 8.30
N THR A 53 28.38 -13.15 8.62
CA THR A 53 28.15 -14.26 9.58
C THR A 53 26.87 -15.00 9.17
N ARG A 54 26.71 -16.27 9.57
CA ARG A 54 25.64 -17.19 9.13
C ARG A 54 24.20 -16.83 9.59
N ARG A 55 23.86 -15.56 9.82
CA ARG A 55 22.61 -15.14 10.50
C ARG A 55 21.92 -13.87 9.97
N PHE A 56 22.44 -13.20 8.94
CA PHE A 56 21.82 -11.97 8.41
C PHE A 56 21.74 -11.95 6.89
N LEU A 57 20.54 -11.69 6.37
CA LEU A 57 20.27 -11.42 4.96
C LEU A 57 20.41 -9.91 4.70
N ARG A 58 21.57 -9.48 4.20
CA ARG A 58 21.81 -8.07 3.84
C ARG A 58 21.53 -7.85 2.36
N ILE A 59 20.41 -7.22 2.01
CA ILE A 59 20.10 -6.88 0.61
C ILE A 59 20.54 -5.44 0.33
N ARG A 60 21.51 -5.24 -0.54
CA ARG A 60 21.84 -3.90 -1.04
C ARG A 60 20.83 -3.45 -2.10
N VAL A 61 20.46 -2.17 -2.05
CA VAL A 61 19.68 -1.49 -3.08
C VAL A 61 20.39 -0.18 -3.39
N SER A 62 20.89 -0.03 -4.62
CA SER A 62 21.49 1.20 -5.13
C SER A 62 20.55 1.87 -6.14
N TYR A 63 20.46 3.20 -6.09
CA TYR A 63 19.64 4.00 -7.00
C TYR A 63 20.23 5.40 -7.23
N LYS A 64 19.69 6.18 -8.18
CA LYS A 64 20.25 7.48 -8.60
C LYS A 64 19.20 8.51 -9.07
N ILE A 65 17.94 8.35 -8.69
CA ILE A 65 16.87 9.34 -8.93
C ILE A 65 16.16 9.59 -7.59
N ASP A 66 15.68 10.81 -7.37
CA ASP A 66 15.07 11.25 -6.12
C ASP A 66 13.65 11.79 -6.42
N PRO A 67 12.59 11.32 -5.72
CA PRO A 67 12.57 10.20 -4.77
C PRO A 67 12.73 8.83 -5.45
N PRO A 68 13.37 7.85 -4.79
CA PRO A 68 13.41 6.48 -5.27
C PRO A 68 12.02 5.84 -5.27
N PRO A 69 11.50 5.30 -6.40
CA PRO A 69 10.28 4.51 -6.38
C PRO A 69 10.52 3.22 -5.58
N THR A 70 9.50 2.76 -4.87
CA THR A 70 9.55 1.63 -3.92
C THR A 70 10.01 0.32 -4.57
N ARG A 71 10.60 -0.56 -3.76
CA ARG A 71 11.00 -1.92 -4.15
C ARG A 71 10.57 -2.90 -3.07
N THR A 72 9.37 -3.43 -3.21
CA THR A 72 8.81 -4.37 -2.23
C THR A 72 9.56 -5.68 -2.29
N LEU A 73 9.81 -6.25 -1.11
CA LEU A 73 10.52 -7.50 -0.92
C LEU A 73 9.61 -8.48 -0.18
N LEU A 74 9.38 -9.66 -0.75
CA LEU A 74 8.61 -10.73 -0.12
C LEU A 74 9.42 -12.03 -0.19
N LEU A 75 9.75 -12.61 0.96
CA LEU A 75 10.30 -13.96 1.01
C LEU A 75 9.15 -14.98 0.95
N SER A 76 9.24 -15.93 0.02
CA SER A 76 8.28 -17.03 -0.07
C SER A 76 8.40 -17.93 1.16
N ARG A 77 7.26 -18.27 1.77
CA ARG A 77 7.16 -19.25 2.85
C ARG A 77 6.95 -20.65 2.30
N LYS A 78 6.42 -20.76 1.08
CA LYS A 78 6.15 -22.03 0.37
C LYS A 78 7.39 -22.58 -0.33
N VAL A 79 8.21 -21.73 -0.94
CA VAL A 79 9.42 -22.13 -1.68
C VAL A 79 10.65 -21.48 -1.05
N ASN A 80 11.29 -22.22 -0.14
CA ASN A 80 12.46 -21.75 0.61
C ASN A 80 13.57 -21.22 -0.31
N GLY A 81 14.20 -20.13 0.10
CA GLY A 81 15.21 -19.45 -0.70
C GLY A 81 14.65 -18.63 -1.89
N THR A 82 13.34 -18.46 -2.05
CA THR A 82 12.79 -17.57 -3.09
C THR A 82 12.48 -16.18 -2.55
N LEU A 83 13.00 -15.14 -3.20
CA LEU A 83 12.68 -13.73 -2.96
C LEU A 83 11.90 -13.17 -4.14
N LEU A 84 10.73 -12.59 -3.88
CA LEU A 84 9.99 -11.76 -4.82
C LEU A 84 10.39 -10.30 -4.64
N VAL A 85 10.57 -9.60 -5.76
CA VAL A 85 10.87 -8.17 -5.81
C VAL A 85 9.89 -7.49 -6.76
N SER A 86 9.21 -6.44 -6.29
CA SER A 86 8.38 -5.57 -7.13
C SER A 86 9.13 -4.33 -7.57
N ARG A 87 8.87 -3.88 -8.81
CA ARG A 87 9.39 -2.64 -9.38
C ARG A 87 8.35 -1.99 -10.29
N GLY A 88 7.83 -0.83 -9.89
CA GLY A 88 6.98 0.01 -10.72
C GLY A 88 7.70 0.70 -11.88
N SER A 89 6.93 1.54 -12.57
CA SER A 89 7.35 2.50 -13.59
C SER A 89 8.24 3.63 -13.02
N THR A 90 8.69 4.55 -13.88
CA THR A 90 9.41 5.78 -13.47
C THR A 90 8.60 7.07 -13.68
N SER A 91 7.33 6.95 -14.07
CA SER A 91 6.43 8.05 -14.44
C SER A 91 5.03 7.51 -14.68
N ASP A 92 3.99 8.35 -14.58
CA ASP A 92 2.59 7.92 -14.75
C ASP A 92 2.31 7.32 -16.13
N ASN A 93 2.67 8.07 -17.19
CA ASN A 93 2.77 7.53 -18.54
C ASN A 93 4.23 7.07 -18.77
N ASN A 94 4.43 5.79 -19.05
CA ASN A 94 5.75 5.18 -19.25
C ASN A 94 5.68 4.20 -20.44
N PRO A 95 5.82 4.68 -21.70
CA PRO A 95 5.78 3.80 -22.87
C PRO A 95 6.87 2.72 -22.83
N GLY A 96 7.98 2.97 -22.12
CA GLY A 96 9.02 1.96 -21.88
C GLY A 96 8.57 0.74 -21.08
N ALA A 97 7.42 0.79 -20.39
CA ALA A 97 6.84 -0.39 -19.72
C ALA A 97 6.13 -1.35 -20.68
N ALA A 98 5.85 -0.93 -21.93
CA ALA A 98 5.37 -1.83 -22.99
C ALA A 98 6.48 -2.78 -23.50
N ASP A 99 7.74 -2.50 -23.16
CA ASP A 99 8.87 -3.39 -23.40
C ASP A 99 9.21 -4.19 -22.13
N ILE A 100 8.98 -5.50 -22.18
CA ILE A 100 9.28 -6.44 -21.10
C ILE A 100 10.79 -6.47 -20.74
N SER A 101 11.69 -6.14 -21.67
CA SER A 101 13.13 -6.11 -21.43
C SER A 101 13.59 -4.89 -20.62
N SER A 102 12.76 -3.83 -20.54
CA SER A 102 13.01 -2.63 -19.72
C SER A 102 13.10 -2.93 -18.21
N ALA A 103 12.53 -4.07 -17.80
CA ALA A 103 12.34 -4.51 -16.43
C ALA A 103 11.63 -3.47 -15.53
N ARG A 104 10.70 -2.70 -16.11
CA ARG A 104 9.84 -1.72 -15.44
C ARG A 104 8.42 -2.25 -15.34
N SER A 105 7.71 -1.90 -14.28
CA SER A 105 6.32 -2.32 -14.07
C SER A 105 6.19 -3.85 -14.02
N GLN A 106 7.02 -4.50 -13.20
CA GLN A 106 7.14 -5.97 -13.08
C GLN A 106 7.30 -6.44 -11.64
N ILE A 107 6.86 -7.67 -11.40
CA ILE A 107 7.23 -8.47 -10.23
C ILE A 107 8.07 -9.66 -10.72
N LYS A 108 9.26 -9.84 -10.14
CA LYS A 108 10.16 -10.96 -10.44
C LYS A 108 10.45 -11.79 -9.20
N SER A 109 10.67 -13.09 -9.36
CA SER A 109 11.21 -13.98 -8.33
C SER A 109 12.67 -14.32 -8.60
N PHE A 110 13.44 -14.48 -7.52
CA PHE A 110 14.87 -14.77 -7.55
C PHE A 110 15.18 -15.90 -6.56
N ASN A 111 15.97 -16.87 -7.03
CA ASN A 111 16.51 -17.91 -6.17
C ASN A 111 17.73 -17.36 -5.42
N LEU A 112 17.63 -17.26 -4.09
CA LEU A 112 18.69 -16.73 -3.25
C LEU A 112 19.90 -17.68 -3.15
N ASN A 113 19.78 -18.94 -3.60
CA ASN A 113 20.91 -19.86 -3.72
C ASN A 113 21.82 -19.52 -4.91
N ASP A 114 21.35 -18.70 -5.87
CA ASP A 114 22.17 -18.21 -6.98
C ASP A 114 23.13 -17.09 -6.54
N LEU A 115 23.03 -16.64 -5.28
CA LEU A 115 23.87 -15.58 -4.70
C LEU A 115 25.07 -16.17 -3.95
N SER A 116 26.23 -15.55 -4.15
CA SER A 116 27.50 -15.84 -3.48
C SER A 116 28.13 -14.55 -2.95
N ASP A 117 29.15 -14.66 -2.11
CA ASP A 117 29.91 -13.50 -1.64
C ASP A 117 30.66 -12.74 -2.76
N THR A 118 30.73 -13.30 -3.97
CA THR A 118 31.43 -12.73 -5.14
C THR A 118 30.51 -12.27 -6.28
N ASN A 119 29.21 -12.54 -6.21
CA ASN A 119 28.26 -12.15 -7.25
C ASN A 119 27.13 -11.24 -6.73
N SER A 120 26.34 -10.74 -7.67
CA SER A 120 25.13 -9.97 -7.40
C SER A 120 24.13 -10.29 -8.51
N LEU A 121 22.87 -10.46 -8.16
CA LEU A 121 21.81 -10.58 -9.15
C LEU A 121 21.37 -9.16 -9.58
N ASP A 122 20.99 -9.03 -10.85
CA ASP A 122 20.58 -7.76 -11.47
C ASP A 122 19.13 -7.90 -11.94
N PHE A 123 18.25 -7.00 -11.49
CA PHE A 123 16.82 -7.13 -11.75
C PHE A 123 16.48 -7.01 -13.24
N ALA A 124 17.30 -6.31 -14.04
CA ALA A 124 17.04 -6.20 -15.47
C ALA A 124 17.28 -7.53 -16.18
N SER A 125 18.45 -8.13 -15.96
CA SER A 125 18.95 -9.29 -16.70
C SER A 125 18.72 -10.66 -16.04
N THR A 126 18.28 -10.71 -14.77
CA THR A 126 18.10 -11.97 -14.02
C THR A 126 16.70 -12.06 -13.38
N GLY A 127 16.40 -13.23 -12.80
CA GLY A 127 15.13 -13.55 -12.13
C GLY A 127 14.01 -13.94 -13.10
N THR A 128 13.08 -14.76 -12.61
CA THR A 128 11.88 -15.18 -13.33
C THR A 128 10.83 -14.08 -13.24
N ILE A 129 10.25 -13.66 -14.37
CA ILE A 129 9.12 -12.72 -14.38
C ILE A 129 7.86 -13.45 -13.94
N LEU A 130 7.25 -13.01 -12.84
CA LEU A 130 5.93 -13.51 -12.42
C LEU A 130 4.81 -12.74 -13.14
N GLY A 131 4.97 -11.42 -13.28
CA GLY A 131 4.07 -10.58 -14.07
C GLY A 131 4.71 -9.26 -14.49
N TRP A 132 4.21 -8.69 -15.59
CA TRP A 132 4.60 -7.38 -16.10
C TRP A 132 3.36 -6.61 -16.60
N GLY A 133 3.53 -5.34 -16.98
CA GLY A 133 2.38 -4.45 -17.18
C GLY A 133 1.68 -4.09 -15.87
N LEU A 134 2.45 -4.00 -14.78
CA LEU A 134 2.02 -3.70 -13.41
C LEU A 134 2.59 -2.33 -13.00
N ARG A 135 1.82 -1.24 -13.19
CA ARG A 135 2.29 0.16 -13.09
C ARG A 135 3.20 0.45 -11.88
N ASN A 136 2.83 0.01 -10.68
CA ASN A 136 3.51 0.17 -9.39
C ASN A 136 2.89 -0.73 -8.28
N SER A 137 2.98 -2.05 -8.43
CA SER A 137 2.42 -3.04 -7.51
C SER A 137 3.19 -3.09 -6.19
N VAL A 138 2.91 -2.16 -5.28
CA VAL A 138 3.68 -2.03 -4.04
C VAL A 138 3.34 -3.14 -3.05
N GLY A 139 2.08 -3.46 -2.80
CA GLY A 139 1.78 -4.57 -1.90
C GLY A 139 1.97 -5.91 -2.61
N VAL A 140 2.64 -6.86 -1.95
CA VAL A 140 2.78 -8.24 -2.44
C VAL A 140 2.67 -9.21 -1.25
N ALA A 141 1.82 -10.22 -1.37
CA ALA A 141 1.65 -11.30 -0.41
C ALA A 141 1.65 -12.68 -1.09
N GLU A 142 1.85 -13.71 -0.29
CA GLU A 142 1.69 -15.12 -0.63
C GLU A 142 0.58 -15.69 0.27
N ASP A 143 -0.43 -16.33 -0.31
CA ASP A 143 -1.50 -16.99 0.44
C ASP A 143 -0.92 -18.09 1.36
N PRO A 144 -1.22 -18.13 2.67
CA PRO A 144 -0.77 -19.22 3.54
C PRO A 144 -1.33 -20.59 3.15
N ASN A 145 -2.47 -20.68 2.45
CA ASN A 145 -3.11 -21.95 2.10
C ASN A 145 -2.56 -22.53 0.79
N THR A 146 -2.66 -21.79 -0.30
CA THR A 146 -2.13 -22.17 -1.63
C THR A 146 -0.66 -21.76 -1.80
N ASP A 147 -0.15 -21.71 -3.02
CA ASP A 147 1.10 -21.08 -3.43
C ASP A 147 0.88 -19.80 -4.27
N GLY A 148 -0.36 -19.28 -4.29
CA GLY A 148 -0.76 -18.08 -5.01
C GLY A 148 -0.12 -16.79 -4.47
N ILE A 149 0.21 -15.89 -5.39
CA ILE A 149 0.85 -14.59 -5.12
C ILE A 149 -0.13 -13.47 -5.44
N PHE A 150 -0.16 -12.41 -4.63
CA PHE A 150 -1.13 -11.32 -4.75
C PHE A 150 -0.50 -9.95 -4.50
N SER A 151 -0.53 -9.07 -5.51
CA SER A 151 -0.78 -7.62 -5.38
C SER A 151 -2.29 -7.38 -5.63
N VAL A 152 -2.94 -6.23 -5.44
CA VAL A 152 -2.69 -4.90 -4.85
C VAL A 152 -1.72 -3.93 -5.55
N GLU A 153 -2.12 -3.56 -6.76
CA GLU A 153 -1.52 -2.50 -7.58
C GLU A 153 -2.25 -1.16 -7.40
N ASN A 154 -1.58 -0.08 -7.79
CA ASN A 154 -2.23 1.16 -8.18
C ASN A 154 -2.94 0.96 -9.55
N SER A 155 -3.94 0.04 -9.59
CA SER A 155 -4.67 -0.60 -10.72
C SER A 155 -4.20 -2.01 -11.17
N VAL A 156 -4.64 -3.10 -10.50
CA VAL A 156 -4.65 -4.56 -10.85
C VAL A 156 -4.37 -5.49 -9.64
N ASP A 157 -5.14 -6.58 -9.51
CA ASP A 157 -4.96 -7.60 -8.46
C ASP A 157 -4.78 -9.05 -8.99
N SER A 158 -3.90 -9.80 -8.33
CA SER A 158 -3.52 -11.24 -8.49
C SER A 158 -2.37 -11.58 -9.45
N LEU A 159 -1.48 -12.50 -9.02
CA LEU A 159 -0.43 -13.14 -9.80
C LEU A 159 -0.50 -14.66 -9.64
N GLU A 160 -0.85 -15.38 -10.70
CA GLU A 160 -0.87 -16.84 -10.66
C GLU A 160 0.54 -17.44 -10.72
N ARG A 161 0.68 -18.64 -10.12
CA ARG A 161 1.88 -19.49 -10.19
C ARG A 161 1.41 -20.91 -10.49
N ASN A 162 2.15 -21.63 -11.34
CA ASN A 162 1.81 -22.95 -11.94
C ASN A 162 0.91 -22.90 -13.20
N GLY A 163 1.28 -22.07 -14.18
CA GLY A 163 0.76 -22.24 -15.54
C GLY A 163 0.94 -21.03 -16.45
N GLN A 164 1.01 -19.84 -15.87
CA GLN A 164 1.02 -18.57 -16.61
C GLN A 164 1.93 -17.49 -15.97
N ASP A 165 3.13 -17.89 -15.54
CA ASP A 165 4.19 -16.95 -15.14
C ASP A 165 4.55 -16.05 -16.33
N GLY A 166 4.76 -14.75 -16.09
CA GLY A 166 5.25 -13.81 -17.12
C GLY A 166 4.18 -13.11 -17.96
N GLN A 167 2.91 -13.17 -17.55
CA GLN A 167 1.80 -12.50 -18.24
C GLN A 167 1.82 -10.97 -18.12
N ASN A 168 1.16 -10.32 -19.10
CA ASN A 168 0.97 -8.88 -19.15
C ASN A 168 -0.40 -8.48 -18.57
N TYR A 169 -0.39 -7.63 -17.56
CA TYR A 169 -1.54 -7.18 -16.80
C TYR A 169 -2.13 -5.82 -17.26
N GLY A 170 -1.63 -5.27 -18.38
CA GLY A 170 -2.30 -4.20 -19.13
C GLY A 170 -1.47 -2.91 -19.30
N TYR A 171 -0.75 -2.47 -18.27
CA TYR A 171 0.00 -1.21 -18.33
C TYR A 171 1.12 -1.26 -19.40
N PRO A 172 1.34 -0.20 -20.20
CA PRO A 172 0.84 1.17 -20.04
C PRO A 172 -0.44 1.50 -20.82
N THR A 173 -1.09 0.55 -21.48
CA THR A 173 -2.19 0.83 -22.43
C THR A 173 -3.57 0.42 -21.94
N CYS A 174 -3.67 -0.65 -21.15
CA CYS A 174 -4.94 -1.21 -20.67
C CYS A 174 -5.12 -0.96 -19.18
N PHE A 175 -6.31 -0.51 -18.79
CA PHE A 175 -6.67 -0.12 -17.42
C PHE A 175 -8.00 -0.74 -17.02
N ALA A 176 -8.20 -1.00 -15.73
CA ALA A 176 -9.40 -1.65 -15.24
C ALA A 176 -10.55 -0.66 -14.99
N ALA A 177 -11.76 -1.01 -15.43
CA ALA A 177 -12.96 -0.24 -15.24
C ALA A 177 -13.52 -0.38 -13.81
N TRP A 178 -13.92 0.75 -13.22
CA TRP A 178 -14.61 0.82 -11.93
C TRP A 178 -15.94 1.57 -12.04
N ASN A 179 -15.90 2.87 -12.36
CA ASN A 179 -17.11 3.64 -12.58
C ASN A 179 -17.47 3.65 -14.08
N VAL A 180 -18.07 2.56 -14.55
CA VAL A 180 -18.35 2.34 -15.99
C VAL A 180 -19.09 3.51 -16.63
N SER A 181 -20.04 4.15 -15.93
CA SER A 181 -20.82 5.29 -16.44
C SER A 181 -20.02 6.57 -16.68
N GLU A 182 -18.78 6.67 -16.19
CA GLU A 182 -17.88 7.81 -16.48
C GLU A 182 -16.92 7.54 -17.65
N ILE A 183 -16.91 6.30 -18.17
CA ILE A 183 -16.08 5.91 -19.32
C ILE A 183 -16.84 6.25 -20.61
N PRO A 184 -16.26 7.02 -21.55
CA PRO A 184 -16.84 7.21 -22.90
C PRO A 184 -16.92 5.88 -23.66
N ASP A 185 -17.91 5.74 -24.54
CA ASP A 185 -18.08 4.58 -25.44
C ASP A 185 -18.07 3.20 -24.73
N ASN A 186 -18.50 3.18 -23.46
CA ASN A 186 -18.43 2.06 -22.50
C ASN A 186 -19.26 0.79 -22.81
N GLY A 187 -19.70 0.57 -24.05
CA GLY A 187 -20.85 -0.27 -24.40
C GLY A 187 -20.94 -1.64 -23.72
N ALA A 188 -19.87 -2.45 -23.79
CA ALA A 188 -19.83 -3.80 -23.19
C ALA A 188 -19.02 -3.86 -21.87
N LEU A 189 -18.49 -2.74 -21.39
CA LEU A 189 -17.62 -2.71 -20.21
C LEU A 189 -18.43 -2.98 -18.94
N GLN A 190 -17.82 -3.73 -18.03
CA GLN A 190 -18.32 -3.96 -16.68
C GLN A 190 -17.22 -3.61 -15.67
N VAL A 191 -17.59 -3.52 -14.39
CA VAL A 191 -16.60 -3.41 -13.31
C VAL A 191 -15.63 -4.59 -13.41
N GLY A 192 -14.33 -4.32 -13.38
CA GLY A 192 -13.28 -5.33 -13.56
C GLY A 192 -12.86 -5.61 -15.02
N SER A 193 -13.63 -5.19 -16.03
CA SER A 193 -13.18 -5.24 -17.44
C SER A 193 -11.94 -4.37 -17.64
N GLN A 194 -11.05 -4.74 -18.57
CA GLN A 194 -9.98 -3.84 -19.03
C GLN A 194 -10.36 -3.14 -20.34
N PHE A 195 -9.92 -1.89 -20.49
CA PHE A 195 -10.13 -1.05 -21.68
C PHE A 195 -8.88 -0.20 -21.97
N ALA A 196 -8.75 0.27 -23.21
CA ALA A 196 -7.58 0.97 -23.71
C ALA A 196 -7.66 2.48 -23.46
N ILE A 197 -6.64 3.04 -22.81
CA ILE A 197 -6.48 4.49 -22.62
C ILE A 197 -5.29 4.99 -23.45
N GLY A 198 -5.52 6.07 -24.20
CA GLY A 198 -4.51 6.73 -25.03
C GLY A 198 -4.94 6.85 -26.49
N ASN A 199 -3.96 6.98 -27.40
CA ASN A 199 -4.22 7.05 -28.84
C ASN A 199 -4.57 5.65 -29.38
N GLN A 200 -5.85 5.29 -29.31
CA GLN A 200 -6.32 3.99 -29.78
C GLN A 200 -6.01 3.78 -31.28
N ASN A 201 -5.65 2.55 -31.64
CA ASN A 201 -5.25 2.13 -32.97
C ASN A 201 -5.28 0.58 -33.09
N SER A 202 -4.79 0.00 -34.18
CA SER A 202 -4.81 -1.46 -34.40
C SER A 202 -4.02 -2.30 -33.37
N THR A 203 -3.10 -1.71 -32.61
CA THR A 203 -2.33 -2.39 -31.55
C THR A 203 -2.61 -1.87 -30.13
N VAL A 204 -3.51 -0.89 -29.99
CA VAL A 204 -3.96 -0.33 -28.71
C VAL A 204 -5.47 -0.10 -28.79
N ASN A 205 -6.26 -1.05 -28.32
CA ASN A 205 -7.72 -1.04 -28.39
C ASN A 205 -8.30 -1.98 -27.32
N ASP A 206 -9.62 -1.89 -27.11
CA ASP A 206 -10.32 -2.67 -26.09
C ASP A 206 -10.29 -4.17 -26.36
N ASP A 207 -10.27 -4.62 -27.62
CA ASP A 207 -10.15 -6.04 -27.97
C ASP A 207 -8.83 -6.63 -27.46
N ILE A 208 -7.70 -5.93 -27.63
CA ILE A 208 -6.40 -6.34 -27.09
C ILE A 208 -6.42 -6.32 -25.56
N CYS A 209 -7.08 -5.33 -24.94
CA CYS A 209 -7.22 -5.27 -23.49
C CYS A 209 -8.12 -6.38 -22.91
N ALA A 210 -9.10 -6.86 -23.68
CA ALA A 210 -10.02 -7.92 -23.26
C ALA A 210 -9.45 -9.34 -23.50
N ASN A 211 -8.65 -9.53 -24.55
CA ASN A 211 -8.23 -10.86 -25.01
C ASN A 211 -6.72 -11.17 -24.79
N ASP A 212 -5.84 -10.16 -24.82
CA ASP A 212 -4.37 -10.35 -24.78
C ASP A 212 -3.75 -9.88 -23.44
N ARG A 213 -4.58 -9.53 -22.45
CA ARG A 213 -4.17 -9.00 -21.14
C ARG A 213 -4.94 -9.68 -20.02
N ILE A 214 -4.31 -9.73 -18.84
CA ILE A 214 -4.95 -10.28 -17.65
C ILE A 214 -5.67 -9.20 -16.87
N ALA A 215 -7.00 -9.23 -16.99
CA ALA A 215 -7.90 -8.45 -16.17
C ALA A 215 -7.75 -8.81 -14.68
N PRO A 216 -7.90 -7.83 -13.78
CA PRO A 216 -7.66 -8.07 -12.36
C PRO A 216 -8.78 -8.89 -11.72
N ARG A 217 -8.41 -9.70 -10.71
CA ARG A 217 -9.38 -10.53 -9.99
C ARG A 217 -10.42 -9.70 -9.24
N LEU A 218 -10.03 -8.53 -8.73
CA LEU A 218 -10.91 -7.51 -8.15
C LEU A 218 -10.45 -6.12 -8.56
N THR A 219 -11.36 -5.16 -8.49
CA THR A 219 -11.07 -3.74 -8.61
C THR A 219 -11.47 -3.01 -7.33
N PHE A 220 -10.88 -1.83 -7.12
CA PHE A 220 -11.20 -0.93 -6.01
C PHE A 220 -11.44 0.48 -6.57
N PRO A 221 -12.03 1.40 -5.80
CA PRO A 221 -12.20 2.78 -6.24
C PRO A 221 -10.88 3.42 -6.67
N ALA A 222 -10.94 4.21 -7.74
CA ALA A 222 -9.76 4.85 -8.32
C ALA A 222 -9.01 5.72 -7.30
N HIS A 223 -7.68 5.75 -7.45
CA HIS A 223 -6.75 6.56 -6.65
C HIS A 223 -6.62 6.19 -5.16
N TRP A 224 -7.23 5.10 -4.68
CA TRP A 224 -7.03 4.62 -3.29
C TRP A 224 -5.59 4.25 -2.92
N ALA A 225 -4.71 4.06 -3.92
CA ALA A 225 -3.28 3.80 -3.76
C ALA A 225 -2.94 2.73 -2.72
N PRO A 226 -3.25 1.43 -2.98
CA PRO A 226 -2.92 0.38 -2.05
C PRO A 226 -1.41 0.14 -2.00
N LEU A 227 -0.85 -0.04 -0.80
CA LEU A 227 0.60 -0.15 -0.58
C LEU A 227 1.06 -1.45 0.08
N ASP A 228 0.18 -2.16 0.79
CA ASP A 228 0.51 -3.48 1.34
C ASP A 228 -0.71 -4.39 1.44
N ILE A 229 -0.46 -5.69 1.39
CA ILE A 229 -1.42 -6.77 1.58
C ILE A 229 -0.82 -7.82 2.54
N LYS A 230 -1.64 -8.32 3.46
CA LYS A 230 -1.32 -9.45 4.34
C LYS A 230 -2.52 -10.36 4.53
N PHE A 231 -2.36 -11.64 4.23
CA PHE A 231 -3.34 -12.65 4.62
C PHE A 231 -3.30 -12.90 6.13
N ASN A 232 -4.46 -13.17 6.73
CA ASN A 232 -4.54 -13.73 8.09
C ASN A 232 -4.00 -15.18 8.12
N ALA A 233 -3.84 -15.78 9.30
CA ALA A 233 -3.23 -17.11 9.45
C ALA A 233 -4.04 -18.25 8.80
N ARG A 234 -5.33 -18.05 8.53
CA ARG A 234 -6.22 -19.04 7.89
C ARG A 234 -6.37 -18.85 6.37
N GLY A 235 -5.78 -17.80 5.79
CA GLY A 235 -5.92 -17.45 4.37
C GLY A 235 -7.34 -17.09 3.92
N ASP A 236 -8.31 -16.96 4.84
CA ASP A 236 -9.70 -16.63 4.52
C ASP A 236 -9.96 -15.11 4.46
N THR A 237 -8.90 -14.30 4.64
CA THR A 237 -8.98 -12.83 4.66
C THR A 237 -7.67 -12.19 4.27
N ALA A 238 -7.72 -11.33 3.25
CA ALA A 238 -6.65 -10.38 2.96
C ALA A 238 -6.93 -9.06 3.70
N TRP A 239 -5.92 -8.53 4.38
CA TRP A 239 -5.90 -7.19 4.97
C TRP A 239 -5.06 -6.30 4.07
N ILE A 240 -5.60 -5.14 3.68
CA ILE A 240 -5.01 -4.26 2.67
C ILE A 240 -4.99 -2.82 3.19
N THR A 241 -3.87 -2.14 3.00
CA THR A 241 -3.72 -0.71 3.25
C THR A 241 -3.98 0.08 1.99
N SER A 242 -4.81 1.10 2.08
CA SER A 242 -4.99 2.15 1.07
C SER A 242 -4.40 3.44 1.64
N HIS A 243 -3.31 3.92 1.02
CA HIS A 243 -2.59 5.14 1.44
C HIS A 243 -3.39 6.42 1.18
N GLY A 244 -4.38 6.30 0.30
CA GLY A 244 -5.38 7.31 0.01
C GLY A 244 -5.00 8.26 -1.11
N SER A 245 -6.02 8.81 -1.75
CA SER A 245 -5.89 9.61 -2.97
C SER A 245 -5.36 11.02 -2.71
N TRP A 246 -4.35 11.43 -3.47
CA TRP A 246 -3.92 12.83 -3.59
C TRP A 246 -4.56 13.56 -4.79
N ASN A 247 -5.05 12.82 -5.78
CA ASN A 247 -5.60 13.32 -7.04
C ASN A 247 -7.10 12.99 -7.18
N ARG A 248 -7.93 13.43 -6.23
CA ARG A 248 -9.38 13.29 -6.25
C ARG A 248 -10.04 14.41 -5.42
N ASP A 249 -11.15 14.97 -5.91
CA ASP A 249 -11.87 16.07 -5.26
C ASP A 249 -12.33 15.75 -3.83
N ALA A 250 -12.70 14.49 -3.58
CA ALA A 250 -12.97 13.94 -2.27
C ALA A 250 -11.91 12.88 -1.95
N PRO A 251 -10.94 13.15 -1.04
CA PRO A 251 -9.96 12.17 -0.65
C PRO A 251 -10.59 10.91 -0.04
N ASP A 252 -9.96 9.77 -0.25
CA ASP A 252 -10.49 8.48 0.21
C ASP A 252 -9.34 7.49 0.44
N GLY A 253 -9.35 6.74 1.55
CA GLY A 253 -8.37 5.67 1.82
C GLY A 253 -8.26 5.22 3.29
N TYR A 254 -8.06 3.92 3.48
CA TYR A 254 -8.37 3.19 4.71
C TYR A 254 -7.50 1.94 4.95
N LEU A 255 -7.56 1.36 6.16
CA LEU A 255 -7.31 -0.06 6.36
C LEU A 255 -8.61 -0.83 6.09
N PHE A 256 -8.54 -1.84 5.22
CA PHE A 256 -9.71 -2.66 4.86
C PHE A 256 -9.36 -4.14 4.70
N THR A 257 -10.40 -4.96 4.53
CA THR A 257 -10.30 -6.40 4.31
C THR A 257 -11.10 -6.84 3.10
N VAL A 258 -10.68 -7.97 2.52
CA VAL A 258 -11.38 -8.71 1.46
C VAL A 258 -11.47 -10.18 1.89
N GLY A 259 -12.64 -10.79 1.75
CA GLY A 259 -12.85 -12.21 2.08
C GLY A 259 -12.30 -13.14 1.00
N TYR A 260 -11.67 -14.25 1.42
CA TYR A 260 -11.09 -15.26 0.54
C TYR A 260 -11.62 -16.66 0.87
N SER A 261 -11.69 -17.53 -0.14
CA SER A 261 -12.00 -18.94 -0.02
C SER A 261 -11.33 -19.71 -1.15
N ASN A 262 -10.82 -20.92 -0.88
CA ASN A 262 -10.11 -21.75 -1.86
C ASN A 262 -8.98 -21.01 -2.62
N GLY A 263 -8.24 -20.14 -1.94
CA GLY A 263 -7.14 -19.34 -2.49
C GLY A 263 -7.57 -18.12 -3.31
N MET A 264 -8.86 -17.84 -3.49
CA MET A 264 -9.37 -16.73 -4.30
C MET A 264 -10.30 -15.80 -3.50
N PRO A 265 -10.47 -14.52 -3.89
CA PRO A 265 -11.50 -13.67 -3.32
C PRO A 265 -12.89 -14.29 -3.47
N THR A 266 -13.79 -14.08 -2.49
CA THR A 266 -15.16 -14.60 -2.55
C THR A 266 -16.10 -13.74 -3.40
N ALA A 267 -15.81 -12.44 -3.54
CA ALA A 267 -16.58 -11.53 -4.36
C ALA A 267 -16.31 -11.75 -5.86
N ALA A 268 -17.33 -11.55 -6.72
CA ALA A 268 -17.16 -11.53 -8.18
C ALA A 268 -16.23 -10.37 -8.60
N SER A 269 -15.55 -10.49 -9.74
CA SER A 269 -14.67 -9.44 -10.30
C SER A 269 -15.39 -8.12 -10.55
N SER A 270 -16.69 -8.17 -10.82
CA SER A 270 -17.58 -7.02 -11.00
C SER A 270 -18.17 -6.44 -9.70
N SER A 271 -17.73 -6.91 -8.53
CA SER A 271 -18.26 -6.42 -7.24
C SER A 271 -17.69 -5.05 -6.88
N THR A 272 -18.59 -4.08 -6.65
CA THR A 272 -18.27 -2.78 -6.06
C THR A 272 -18.27 -2.77 -4.53
N THR A 273 -18.53 -3.92 -3.90
CA THR A 273 -18.76 -4.08 -2.44
C THR A 273 -17.87 -5.13 -1.79
N ALA A 274 -16.82 -5.60 -2.48
CA ALA A 274 -15.85 -6.58 -1.97
C ALA A 274 -15.02 -6.08 -0.76
N VAL A 275 -14.96 -4.76 -0.57
CA VAL A 275 -14.18 -4.07 0.46
C VAL A 275 -14.97 -3.96 1.76
N ILE A 276 -14.40 -4.47 2.85
CA ILE A 276 -14.94 -4.33 4.21
C ILE A 276 -13.97 -3.44 5.03
N PRO A 277 -14.34 -2.18 5.33
CA PRO A 277 -13.45 -1.24 6.01
C PRO A 277 -13.25 -1.60 7.48
N ILE A 278 -12.02 -1.42 7.99
CA ILE A 278 -11.67 -1.67 9.39
C ILE A 278 -11.31 -0.39 10.13
N MET A 279 -10.40 0.42 9.57
CA MET A 279 -9.96 1.67 10.21
C MET A 279 -9.97 2.81 9.19
N ARG A 280 -10.62 3.91 9.56
CA ARG A 280 -10.80 5.07 8.69
C ARG A 280 -10.54 6.39 9.40
N ASN A 281 -10.12 7.38 8.63
CA ASN A 281 -10.14 8.78 9.06
C ASN A 281 -11.60 9.22 9.32
N GLN A 282 -11.79 10.12 10.28
CA GLN A 282 -13.14 10.58 10.66
C GLN A 282 -13.78 11.47 9.58
N ASP A 283 -12.94 12.22 8.86
CA ASP A 283 -13.33 13.22 7.88
C ASP A 283 -12.23 13.31 6.82
N ASN A 284 -12.45 12.68 5.67
CA ASN A 284 -11.41 12.61 4.64
C ASN A 284 -11.16 13.96 3.93
N SER A 285 -12.04 14.95 4.07
CA SER A 285 -11.84 16.28 3.45
C SER A 285 -10.57 16.97 3.96
N LYS A 286 -10.01 16.49 5.09
CA LYS A 286 -8.78 16.98 5.72
C LYS A 286 -7.52 16.18 5.37
N CYS A 287 -7.61 15.13 4.55
CA CYS A 287 -6.48 14.23 4.28
C CYS A 287 -5.35 14.81 3.42
N LEU A 288 -5.42 16.10 3.06
CA LEU A 288 -4.28 16.85 2.53
C LEU A 288 -3.26 17.25 3.63
N GLY A 289 -3.57 17.02 4.92
CA GLY A 289 -2.62 17.22 6.02
C GLY A 289 -2.93 16.46 7.33
N ASP A 290 -4.20 16.31 7.70
CA ASP A 290 -4.61 15.88 9.05
C ASP A 290 -5.11 14.42 9.14
N CYS A 291 -4.62 13.54 8.26
CA CYS A 291 -5.01 12.12 8.22
C CYS A 291 -3.83 11.18 8.38
N PHE A 292 -4.08 10.03 9.02
CA PHE A 292 -3.17 8.88 8.88
C PHE A 292 -3.26 8.33 7.46
N ARG A 293 -2.13 7.88 6.91
CA ARG A 293 -2.03 7.31 5.55
C ARG A 293 -1.38 5.93 5.62
N PRO A 294 -2.19 4.85 5.63
CA PRO A 294 -1.70 3.48 5.79
C PRO A 294 -0.65 3.06 4.76
N VAL A 295 0.49 2.53 5.24
CA VAL A 295 1.54 1.96 4.38
C VAL A 295 1.69 0.46 4.63
N GLY A 296 2.51 0.05 5.61
CA GLY A 296 2.91 -1.35 5.78
C GLY A 296 2.14 -2.08 6.87
N LEU A 297 1.96 -3.39 6.69
CA LEU A 297 1.30 -4.30 7.63
C LEU A 297 2.25 -5.40 8.14
N ALA A 298 2.16 -5.73 9.42
CA ALA A 298 2.89 -6.85 10.02
C ALA A 298 2.06 -7.57 11.08
N TRP A 299 2.05 -8.90 11.05
CA TRP A 299 1.54 -9.73 12.13
C TRP A 299 2.61 -9.95 13.19
N ASP A 300 2.24 -9.87 14.48
CA ASP A 300 3.08 -10.43 15.54
C ASP A 300 2.74 -11.90 15.86
N SER A 301 3.56 -12.53 16.70
CA SER A 301 3.38 -13.93 17.13
C SER A 301 2.11 -14.19 17.95
N THR A 302 1.41 -13.15 18.42
CA THR A 302 0.13 -13.23 19.13
C THR A 302 -1.07 -12.98 18.22
N GLY A 303 -0.84 -12.62 16.95
CA GLY A 303 -1.87 -12.33 15.95
C GLY A 303 -2.51 -10.95 16.07
N ARG A 304 -1.80 -9.98 16.67
CA ARG A 304 -2.13 -8.56 16.55
C ARG A 304 -1.57 -8.04 15.22
N LEU A 305 -2.30 -7.13 14.58
CA LEU A 305 -1.87 -6.50 13.34
C LEU A 305 -1.25 -5.13 13.64
N PHE A 306 -0.03 -4.92 13.18
CA PHE A 306 0.64 -3.63 13.22
C PHE A 306 0.47 -2.95 11.86
N MET A 307 0.20 -1.63 11.86
CA MET A 307 0.05 -0.80 10.67
C MET A 307 0.88 0.48 10.81
N THR A 308 1.61 0.89 9.78
CA THR A 308 2.35 2.16 9.78
C THR A 308 1.61 3.27 9.02
N SER A 309 1.86 4.51 9.42
CA SER A 309 1.46 5.73 8.70
C SER A 309 2.69 6.62 8.52
N ASP A 310 3.16 6.78 7.28
CA ASP A 310 4.40 7.51 6.97
C ASP A 310 4.22 9.03 7.07
N SER A 311 3.07 9.56 6.67
CA SER A 311 2.73 11.00 6.74
C SER A 311 2.69 11.53 8.17
N THR A 312 2.30 10.70 9.13
CA THR A 312 2.20 11.07 10.56
C THR A 312 3.34 10.53 11.41
N GLY A 313 4.13 9.59 10.90
CA GLY A 313 5.23 8.93 11.64
C GLY A 313 4.75 7.92 12.69
N GLU A 314 3.50 7.45 12.60
CA GLU A 314 2.84 6.63 13.61
C GLU A 314 2.89 5.12 13.30
N ILE A 315 2.79 4.33 14.37
CA ILE A 315 2.58 2.88 14.31
C ILE A 315 1.35 2.54 15.15
N TYR A 316 0.36 1.93 14.51
CA TYR A 316 -0.91 1.50 15.09
C TYR A 316 -0.88 0.00 15.40
N VAL A 317 -1.60 -0.41 16.44
CA VAL A 317 -1.90 -1.83 16.71
C VAL A 317 -3.41 -2.02 16.59
N VAL A 318 -3.82 -2.89 15.68
CA VAL A 318 -5.21 -3.26 15.43
C VAL A 318 -5.50 -4.59 16.10
N THR A 319 -6.47 -4.58 17.00
CA THR A 319 -6.95 -5.72 17.78
C THR A 319 -8.48 -5.74 17.78
N ARG A 320 -9.08 -6.80 18.31
CA ARG A 320 -10.51 -6.80 18.66
C ARG A 320 -10.76 -5.88 19.86
N SER A 321 -12.01 -5.51 20.13
CA SER A 321 -12.37 -4.58 21.22
C SER A 321 -12.04 -5.09 22.63
N ASP A 322 -11.89 -6.41 22.79
CA ASP A 322 -11.41 -7.10 23.99
C ASP A 322 -9.87 -7.26 24.04
N GLY A 323 -9.15 -6.67 23.09
CA GLY A 323 -7.69 -6.76 22.92
C GLY A 323 -7.21 -8.06 22.25
N SER A 324 -8.12 -8.97 21.87
CA SER A 324 -7.76 -10.26 21.29
C SER A 324 -7.32 -10.18 19.81
N SER A 325 -6.74 -11.28 19.33
CA SER A 325 -6.15 -11.45 18.00
C SER A 325 -7.14 -11.19 16.86
N VAL A 326 -6.66 -10.53 15.79
CA VAL A 326 -7.40 -10.37 14.52
C VAL A 326 -6.89 -11.30 13.41
N ASN A 327 -5.79 -12.03 13.65
CA ASN A 327 -5.14 -12.95 12.70
C ASN A 327 -5.92 -14.25 12.40
N GLY A 328 -7.18 -14.34 12.86
CA GLY A 328 -8.12 -15.41 12.58
C GLY A 328 -9.57 -14.92 12.58
N THR A 329 -9.80 -13.63 12.29
CA THR A 329 -11.15 -13.08 12.09
C THR A 329 -11.52 -13.20 10.62
N THR A 330 -12.69 -13.77 10.31
CA THR A 330 -13.33 -13.64 9.00
C THR A 330 -14.12 -12.33 8.98
N PRO A 331 -14.06 -11.52 7.92
CA PRO A 331 -14.95 -10.39 7.74
C PRO A 331 -16.40 -10.84 7.82
N ALA A 332 -17.19 -10.18 8.68
CA ALA A 332 -18.62 -10.41 8.67
C ALA A 332 -19.21 -9.91 7.34
N THR A 333 -20.05 -10.73 6.70
CA THR A 333 -20.90 -10.30 5.59
C THR A 333 -21.97 -9.34 6.11
N SER A 334 -21.59 -8.09 6.35
CA SER A 334 -22.56 -7.01 6.53
C SER A 334 -23.29 -6.79 5.20
N PRO A 335 -24.62 -6.65 5.19
CA PRO A 335 -25.32 -6.13 4.03
C PRO A 335 -24.87 -4.67 3.85
N ALA A 336 -24.00 -4.45 2.87
CA ALA A 336 -23.46 -3.11 2.62
C ALA A 336 -24.58 -2.19 2.14
N SER A 337 -24.92 -1.17 2.95
CA SER A 337 -25.49 0.04 2.37
C SER A 337 -24.49 0.55 1.32
N PRO A 338 -24.91 0.83 0.08
CA PRO A 338 -24.00 1.32 -0.94
C PRO A 338 -23.37 2.64 -0.46
N PHE A 339 -22.06 2.77 -0.62
CA PHE A 339 -21.39 4.04 -0.37
C PHE A 339 -21.98 5.11 -1.30
N PRO A 340 -22.57 6.20 -0.77
CA PRO A 340 -23.03 7.28 -1.62
C PRO A 340 -21.79 7.95 -2.24
N SER A 341 -21.71 7.95 -3.57
CA SER A 341 -20.74 8.78 -4.28
C SER A 341 -21.07 10.25 -3.95
N PRO A 342 -20.10 11.07 -3.51
CA PRO A 342 -20.37 12.46 -3.17
C PRO A 342 -20.65 13.28 -4.45
N SER A 343 -21.92 13.45 -4.79
CA SER A 343 -22.33 14.41 -5.81
C SER A 343 -22.01 15.84 -5.37
N PRO A 344 -21.52 16.72 -6.28
CA PRO A 344 -21.27 18.10 -5.94
C PRO A 344 -22.59 18.88 -5.77
N THR A 345 -22.56 19.87 -4.89
CA THR A 345 -23.63 20.85 -4.54
C THR A 345 -24.76 20.37 -3.60
N ARG A 346 -24.75 20.90 -2.38
CA ARG A 346 -25.52 22.12 -2.02
C ARG A 346 -25.04 22.68 -0.69
N SER A 347 -24.85 24.00 -0.63
CA SER A 347 -24.44 24.70 0.59
C SER A 347 -25.54 24.64 1.67
N ALA A 348 -25.26 24.05 2.82
CA ALA A 348 -26.08 24.17 4.02
C ALA A 348 -25.47 25.22 4.96
N ALA A 349 -26.30 26.13 5.47
CA ALA A 349 -25.83 27.29 6.24
C ALA A 349 -25.34 26.90 7.65
N VAL A 350 -24.22 27.49 8.07
CA VAL A 350 -23.65 27.29 9.41
C VAL A 350 -24.28 28.24 10.42
N VAL A 351 -25.09 27.72 11.34
CA VAL A 351 -25.45 28.43 12.58
C VAL A 351 -24.30 28.30 13.58
N ARG A 352 -23.57 29.40 13.84
CA ARG A 352 -22.49 29.42 14.83
C ARG A 352 -23.02 29.61 16.25
N ALA A 353 -22.90 28.58 17.08
CA ALA A 353 -22.85 28.75 18.53
C ALA A 353 -21.41 29.11 18.97
N ARG A 354 -21.25 30.10 19.87
CA ARG A 354 -19.95 30.46 20.46
C ARG A 354 -19.77 29.73 21.80
N PRO A 355 -18.62 29.10 22.08
CA PRO A 355 -18.33 28.54 23.40
C PRO A 355 -18.06 29.66 24.42
N GLY A 356 -18.42 29.40 25.69
CA GLY A 356 -18.57 30.42 26.73
C GLY A 356 -17.27 30.94 27.34
N LEU A 357 -17.34 32.18 27.84
CA LEU A 357 -16.36 32.81 28.70
C LEU A 357 -16.64 32.41 30.16
N TRP A 358 -15.62 31.95 30.88
CA TRP A 358 -15.74 31.61 32.31
C TRP A 358 -15.95 32.86 33.16
N LEU A 359 -16.90 32.82 34.09
CA LEU A 359 -17.12 33.84 35.11
C LEU A 359 -17.20 33.21 36.49
N PHE A 360 -16.50 33.82 37.45
CA PHE A 360 -16.35 33.34 38.82
C PHE A 360 -17.66 33.41 39.61
N VAL A 361 -17.85 32.46 40.52
CA VAL A 361 -18.90 32.52 41.54
C VAL A 361 -18.49 33.51 42.63
N GLY A 362 -19.25 34.60 42.75
CA GLY A 362 -19.21 35.50 43.90
C GLY A 362 -20.60 35.65 44.48
N ALA A 363 -20.81 35.15 45.71
CA ALA A 363 -22.09 35.25 46.40
C ALA A 363 -22.06 36.38 47.44
N VAL A 364 -22.94 37.37 47.29
CA VAL A 364 -23.36 38.27 48.38
C VAL A 364 -24.87 38.51 48.24
N MET A 365 -25.56 38.52 49.38
CA MET A 365 -27.02 38.69 49.47
C MET A 365 -27.44 40.16 49.47
N GLY A 366 -28.70 40.45 49.12
CA GLY A 366 -29.38 41.64 49.68
C GLY A 366 -30.42 42.36 48.81
N ALA A 367 -31.68 42.22 49.23
CA ALA A 367 -32.69 43.29 49.33
C ALA A 367 -33.20 44.09 48.10
N ILE A 368 -34.51 43.91 47.83
CA ILE A 368 -35.57 44.95 47.85
C ILE A 368 -35.38 46.25 47.04
N GLY A 369 -36.35 46.53 46.15
CA GLY A 369 -37.01 47.86 46.14
C GLY A 369 -37.06 48.67 44.84
N ASN A 370 -38.20 48.60 44.17
CA ASN A 370 -39.00 49.73 43.66
C ASN A 370 -38.38 50.96 42.91
N VAL A 371 -38.98 51.20 41.73
CA VAL A 371 -39.63 52.46 41.30
C VAL A 371 -38.78 53.65 40.80
N LEU A 372 -39.07 54.02 39.53
CA LEU A 372 -39.09 55.34 38.86
C LEU A 372 -37.98 56.38 39.09
N GLY A 373 -37.50 56.93 37.96
CA GLY A 373 -36.64 58.11 37.84
C GLY A 373 -36.37 58.39 36.36
#